data_AF-R7TJS0-F1
#
_entry.id   AF-R7TJS0-F1
#
_cell.length_a   1.000
_cell.length_b   1.000
_cell.length_c   1.000
_cell.angle_alpha   90.00
_cell.angle_beta   90.00
_cell.angle_gamma   90.00
#
_symmetry.space_group_name_H-M   'P 1'
#
loop_
_entity.id
_entity.type
_entity.pdbx_description
1 polymer ?
#
loop_
_entity_poly.entity_id
_entity_poly.type
_entity_poly.pdbx_seq_one_letter_code
_entity_poly.pdbx_strand_id
1 'polypeptide(L)'
;MSIWIDLTWFYCSLTARAMVKIHLIKPAEFLPPTLTINQEPDLFQNLHKCLDLLSQNFDDQGKNPKLQELKKAYDFADEVELLEKELLPLQSPVVLCHNDAAANNIIYKPGEEIENGITLRINQLILVANAFDTME
;
A
#
# COMPACT_ATOMS: atom_id res chain seq x y z
N MET A 1 -24.24 1.54 -21.64
CA MET A 1 -23.83 1.06 -20.30
C MET A 1 -22.76 -0.03 -20.37
N SER A 2 -22.71 -0.88 -21.41
CA SER A 2 -21.69 -1.94 -21.61
C SER A 2 -20.24 -1.44 -21.69
N ILE A 3 -19.97 -0.44 -22.54
CA ILE A 3 -18.59 -0.02 -22.87
C ILE A 3 -17.77 0.42 -21.64
N TRP A 4 -18.42 1.05 -20.65
CA TRP A 4 -17.72 1.52 -19.44
C TRP A 4 -17.32 0.36 -18.52
N ILE A 5 -18.16 -0.69 -18.45
CA ILE A 5 -17.83 -1.91 -17.68
C ILE A 5 -16.64 -2.61 -18.34
N ASP A 6 -16.64 -2.68 -19.67
CA ASP A 6 -15.59 -3.34 -20.46
C ASP A 6 -14.23 -2.63 -20.33
N LEU A 7 -14.21 -1.28 -20.34
CA LEU A 7 -12.98 -0.51 -20.12
C LEU A 7 -12.47 -0.60 -18.68
N THR A 8 -13.34 -0.50 -17.67
CA THR A 8 -12.93 -0.62 -16.27
C THR A 8 -12.34 -2.00 -16.01
N TRP A 9 -13.01 -3.06 -16.47
CA TRP A 9 -12.49 -4.42 -16.36
C TRP A 9 -11.11 -4.57 -17.02
N PHE A 10 -10.96 -4.03 -18.23
CA PHE A 10 -9.68 -4.10 -18.96
C PHE A 10 -8.54 -3.48 -18.15
N TYR A 11 -8.68 -2.25 -17.67
CA TYR A 11 -7.62 -1.60 -16.91
C TYR A 11 -7.37 -2.26 -15.54
N CYS A 12 -8.41 -2.67 -14.83
CA CYS A 12 -8.26 -3.41 -13.58
C CYS A 12 -7.47 -4.71 -13.76
N SER A 13 -7.76 -5.46 -14.84
CA SER A 13 -7.05 -6.70 -15.17
C SER A 13 -5.56 -6.45 -15.44
N LEU A 14 -5.24 -5.40 -16.20
CA LEU A 14 -3.86 -5.02 -16.46
C LEU A 14 -3.13 -4.56 -15.19
N THR A 15 -3.79 -3.78 -14.33
CA THR A 15 -3.21 -3.32 -13.06
C THR A 15 -2.96 -4.49 -12.13
N ALA A 16 -3.89 -5.44 -12.02
CA ALA A 16 -3.71 -6.64 -11.20
C ALA A 16 -2.49 -7.46 -11.67
N ARG A 17 -2.33 -7.66 -12.98
CA ARG A 17 -1.16 -8.36 -13.55
C ARG A 17 0.14 -7.64 -13.23
N ALA A 18 0.17 -6.31 -13.33
CA ALA A 18 1.34 -5.51 -12.97
C ALA A 18 1.65 -5.63 -11.46
N MET A 19 0.63 -5.66 -10.61
CA MET A 19 0.81 -5.79 -9.16
C MET A 19 1.34 -7.17 -8.77
N VAL A 20 0.84 -8.25 -9.38
CA VAL A 20 1.36 -9.61 -9.19
C VAL A 20 2.86 -9.67 -9.53
N LYS A 21 3.29 -9.02 -10.62
CA LYS A 21 4.71 -8.95 -10.98
C LYS A 21 5.55 -8.29 -9.87
N ILE A 22 5.05 -7.26 -9.19
CA ILE A 22 5.73 -6.62 -8.06
C ILE A 22 5.75 -7.55 -6.84
N HIS A 23 4.61 -8.15 -6.49
CA HIS A 23 4.50 -9.03 -5.31
C HIS A 23 5.40 -10.28 -5.41
N LEU A 24 5.69 -10.75 -6.63
CA LEU A 24 6.58 -11.88 -6.88
C LEU A 24 8.07 -11.53 -6.78
N ILE A 25 8.45 -10.26 -6.72
CA ILE A 25 9.85 -9.85 -6.55
C ILE A 25 10.31 -10.28 -5.16
N LYS A 26 11.38 -11.05 -5.10
CA LYS A 26 12.05 -11.45 -3.86
C LYS A 26 13.26 -10.55 -3.63
N PRO A 27 13.18 -9.50 -2.79
CA PRO A 27 14.23 -8.51 -2.76
C PRO A 27 15.56 -9.07 -2.23
N ALA A 28 15.51 -10.16 -1.45
CA ALA A 28 16.68 -10.88 -0.95
C ALA A 28 17.58 -11.45 -2.07
N GLU A 29 17.02 -11.76 -3.24
CA GLU A 29 17.81 -12.27 -4.38
C GLU A 29 18.71 -11.18 -5.00
N PHE A 30 18.45 -9.90 -4.70
CA PHE A 30 19.20 -8.76 -5.22
C PHE A 30 20.20 -8.17 -4.22
N LEU A 31 20.26 -8.70 -3.00
CA LEU A 31 21.14 -8.22 -1.95
C LEU A 31 22.46 -9.01 -1.89
N PRO A 32 23.57 -8.35 -1.50
CA PRO A 32 24.81 -9.06 -1.19
C PRO A 32 24.62 -9.98 0.04
N PRO A 33 25.41 -11.06 0.18
CA PRO A 33 25.27 -12.04 1.27
C PRO A 33 25.42 -11.46 2.69
N THR A 34 25.95 -10.24 2.81
CA THR A 34 26.15 -9.53 4.07
C THR A 34 24.91 -8.78 4.55
N LEU A 35 23.87 -8.67 3.72
CA LEU A 35 22.63 -7.98 4.05
C LEU A 35 21.47 -8.98 4.11
N THR A 36 20.65 -8.84 5.14
CA THR A 36 19.40 -9.58 5.30
C THR A 36 18.23 -8.61 5.29
N ILE A 37 17.09 -9.08 4.79
CA ILE A 37 15.84 -8.31 4.80
C ILE A 37 15.00 -8.80 5.95
N ASN A 38 14.46 -7.85 6.72
CA ASN A 38 13.40 -8.17 7.66
C ASN A 38 12.16 -8.58 6.88
N GLN A 39 11.63 -9.78 7.13
CA GLN A 39 10.40 -10.28 6.50
C GLN A 39 9.14 -9.93 7.30
N GLU A 40 9.25 -9.05 8.28
CA GLU A 40 8.10 -8.49 8.98
C GLU A 40 7.39 -7.43 8.13
N PRO A 41 6.07 -7.29 8.27
CA PRO A 41 5.32 -6.24 7.60
C PRO A 41 5.65 -4.86 8.19
N ASP A 42 6.12 -3.93 7.36
CA ASP A 42 6.46 -2.57 7.80
C ASP A 42 5.24 -1.66 7.97
N LEU A 43 4.03 -2.13 7.63
CA LEU A 43 2.78 -1.33 7.69
C LEU A 43 2.59 -0.69 9.07
N PHE A 44 2.59 -1.52 10.11
CA PHE A 44 2.33 -1.07 11.48
C PHE A 44 3.51 -0.29 12.04
N GLN A 45 4.74 -0.68 11.72
CA GLN A 45 5.91 0.11 12.09
C GLN A 45 5.84 1.54 11.52
N ASN A 46 5.36 1.69 10.28
CA ASN A 46 5.20 3.01 9.66
C ASN A 46 4.01 3.78 10.25
N LEU A 47 2.90 3.10 10.57
CA LEU A 47 1.77 3.75 11.26
C LEU A 47 2.19 4.29 12.63
N HIS A 48 2.90 3.50 13.44
CA HIS A 48 3.44 3.96 14.73
C HIS A 48 4.39 5.14 14.58
N LYS A 49 5.33 5.08 13.61
CA LYS A 49 6.20 6.23 13.30
C LYS A 49 5.39 7.47 12.92
N CYS A 50 4.31 7.32 12.15
CA CYS A 50 3.42 8.44 11.83
C CYS A 50 2.72 8.98 13.07
N LEU A 51 2.27 8.12 13.99
CA LEU A 51 1.69 8.54 15.27
C LEU A 51 2.70 9.31 16.13
N ASP A 52 3.94 8.85 16.23
CA ASP A 52 5.01 9.52 16.97
C ASP A 52 5.31 10.93 16.42
N LEU A 53 5.18 11.10 15.10
CA LEU A 53 5.37 12.39 14.42
C LEU A 53 4.15 13.32 14.53
N LEU A 54 2.97 12.80 14.86
CA LEU A 54 1.77 13.61 15.02
C LEU A 54 1.92 14.48 16.27
N SER A 55 2.18 15.77 16.06
CA SER A 55 2.28 16.74 17.14
C SER A 55 1.00 16.73 18.00
N GLN A 56 1.17 16.61 19.32
CA GLN A 56 0.05 16.66 20.26
C GLN A 56 -0.62 18.03 20.25
N ASN A 57 0.17 19.08 20.06
CA ASN A 57 -0.30 20.46 19.92
C ASN A 57 0.16 21.01 18.57
N PHE A 58 -0.75 21.62 17.83
CA PHE A 58 -0.42 22.42 16.66
C PHE A 58 -0.43 23.89 17.11
N ASP A 59 0.74 24.56 17.04
CA ASP A 59 0.88 25.95 17.49
C ASP A 59 -0.02 26.93 16.71
N ASP A 60 -0.43 26.55 15.50
CA ASP A 60 -1.32 27.34 14.67
C ASP A 60 -2.78 26.86 14.82
N GLN A 61 -3.60 27.65 15.52
CA GLN A 61 -5.03 27.40 15.72
C GLN A 61 -5.86 27.29 14.41
N GLY A 62 -5.27 27.64 13.25
CA GLY A 62 -5.88 27.50 11.93
C GLY A 62 -5.38 26.32 11.09
N LYS A 63 -4.36 25.58 11.53
CA LYS A 63 -3.85 24.44 10.75
C LYS A 63 -4.70 23.19 11.03
N ASN A 64 -5.36 22.74 9.97
CA ASN A 64 -6.03 21.44 9.85
C ASN A 64 -7.18 21.18 10.86
N PRO A 65 -8.28 21.96 10.79
CA PRO A 65 -9.42 21.82 11.71
C PRO A 65 -10.02 20.41 11.72
N LYS A 66 -10.01 19.73 10.56
CA LYS A 66 -10.46 18.34 10.43
C LYS A 66 -9.66 17.38 11.29
N LEU A 67 -8.33 17.54 11.37
CA LEU A 67 -7.49 16.69 12.22
C LEU A 67 -7.80 16.92 13.70
N GLN A 68 -8.04 18.18 14.10
CA GLN A 68 -8.42 18.52 15.46
C GLN A 68 -9.79 17.94 15.85
N GLU A 69 -10.75 17.95 14.93
CA GLU A 69 -12.05 17.29 15.12
C GLU A 69 -11.88 15.78 15.28
N LEU A 70 -11.06 15.14 14.44
CA LEU A 70 -10.82 13.71 14.52
C LEU A 70 -10.12 13.31 15.84
N LYS A 71 -9.12 14.07 16.29
CA LYS A 71 -8.46 13.85 17.59
C LYS A 71 -9.38 13.96 18.81
N LYS A 72 -10.51 14.67 18.68
CA LYS A 72 -11.53 14.74 19.75
C LYS A 72 -12.44 13.52 19.75
N ALA A 73 -12.60 12.88 18.60
CA ALA A 73 -13.53 11.77 18.41
C ALA A 73 -12.86 10.40 18.55
N TYR A 74 -11.56 10.31 18.25
CA TYR A 74 -10.82 9.05 18.19
C TYR A 74 -9.45 9.18 18.86
N ASP A 75 -9.01 8.12 19.51
CA ASP A 75 -7.61 7.91 19.85
C ASP A 75 -6.95 7.11 18.72
N PHE A 76 -6.05 7.76 17.98
CA PHE A 76 -5.40 7.11 16.84
C PHE A 76 -4.48 5.95 17.25
N ALA A 77 -3.98 5.93 18.50
CA ALA A 77 -3.19 4.81 18.98
C ALA A 77 -4.08 3.56 19.14
N ASP A 78 -5.25 3.71 19.76
CA ASP A 78 -6.23 2.64 19.92
C ASP A 78 -6.72 2.11 18.56
N GLU A 79 -6.94 3.00 17.57
CA GLU A 79 -7.35 2.61 16.22
C GLU A 79 -6.26 1.80 15.49
N VAL A 80 -4.99 2.15 15.67
CA VAL A 80 -3.87 1.37 15.10
C VAL A 80 -3.73 0.01 15.79
N GLU A 81 -3.87 -0.04 17.12
CA GLU A 81 -3.86 -1.30 17.88
C GLU A 81 -5.02 -2.22 17.45
N LEU A 82 -6.22 -1.65 17.25
CA LEU A 82 -7.36 -2.38 16.71
C LEU A 82 -7.06 -2.95 15.33
N LEU A 83 -6.46 -2.14 14.43
CA LEU A 83 -6.11 -2.58 13.10
C LEU A 83 -5.07 -3.73 13.13
N GLU A 84 -4.06 -3.65 13.99
CA GLU A 84 -3.08 -4.73 14.20
C GLU A 84 -3.75 -6.02 14.64
N LYS A 85 -4.61 -5.92 15.66
CA LYS A 85 -5.32 -7.05 16.24
C LYS A 85 -6.18 -7.77 15.20
N GLU A 86 -6.83 -7.04 14.30
CA GLU A 86 -7.73 -7.62 13.30
C GLU A 86 -6.99 -8.13 12.05
N LEU A 87 -5.88 -7.48 11.63
CA LEU A 87 -5.20 -7.83 10.39
C LEU A 87 -4.05 -8.84 10.56
N LEU A 88 -3.29 -8.81 11.66
CA LEU A 88 -2.18 -9.75 11.88
C LEU A 88 -2.64 -11.23 11.85
N PRO A 89 -3.81 -11.62 12.41
CA PRO A 89 -4.28 -12.99 12.36
C PRO A 89 -4.58 -13.53 10.95
N LEU A 90 -4.78 -12.65 9.96
CA LEU A 90 -5.06 -13.04 8.58
C LEU A 90 -3.85 -13.71 7.89
N GLN A 91 -2.65 -13.62 8.48
CA GLN A 91 -1.42 -14.25 7.97
C GLN A 91 -1.18 -13.98 6.48
N SER A 92 -1.55 -12.78 6.05
CA SER A 92 -1.35 -12.27 4.70
C SER A 92 0.13 -12.31 4.32
N PRO A 93 0.52 -12.89 3.17
CA PRO A 93 1.92 -13.01 2.79
C PRO A 93 2.62 -11.66 2.78
N VAL A 94 3.78 -11.57 3.43
CA VAL A 94 4.61 -10.35 3.37
C VAL A 94 5.32 -10.32 2.04
N VAL A 95 4.94 -9.38 1.19
CA VAL A 95 5.49 -9.21 -0.15
C VAL A 95 5.91 -7.76 -0.36
N LEU A 96 6.68 -7.56 -1.41
CA LEU A 96 7.01 -6.23 -1.88
C LEU A 96 5.74 -5.58 -2.45
N CYS A 97 5.31 -4.44 -1.90
CA CYS A 97 4.13 -3.74 -2.38
C CYS A 97 4.46 -2.34 -2.88
N HIS A 98 3.59 -1.85 -3.77
CA HIS A 98 3.65 -0.48 -4.28
C HIS A 98 3.16 0.55 -3.24
N ASN A 99 2.16 0.19 -2.41
CA ASN A 99 1.55 1.00 -1.35
C ASN A 99 0.85 2.32 -1.76
N ASP A 100 1.10 2.83 -2.97
CA ASP A 100 0.45 4.04 -3.52
C ASP A 100 -0.10 3.82 -4.94
N ALA A 101 -0.96 2.81 -5.12
CA ALA A 101 -1.51 2.45 -6.44
C ALA A 101 -2.67 3.35 -6.91
N ALA A 102 -2.60 4.65 -6.61
CA ALA A 102 -3.56 5.64 -7.08
C ALA A 102 -3.52 5.77 -8.62
N ALA A 103 -4.63 6.21 -9.22
CA ALA A 103 -4.80 6.22 -10.69
C ALA A 103 -3.71 7.00 -11.45
N ASN A 104 -3.18 8.07 -10.86
CA ASN A 104 -2.08 8.87 -11.42
C ASN A 104 -0.73 8.12 -11.46
N ASN A 105 -0.58 7.06 -10.67
CA ASN A 105 0.59 6.19 -10.67
C ASN A 105 0.43 4.97 -11.61
N ILE A 106 -0.74 4.80 -12.23
CA ILE A 106 -1.01 3.74 -13.21
C ILE A 106 -0.86 4.31 -14.61
N ILE A 107 0.22 3.96 -15.31
CA ILE A 107 0.53 4.50 -16.63
C ILE A 107 0.21 3.45 -17.69
N TYR A 108 -0.81 3.73 -18.50
CA TYR A 108 -1.12 2.92 -19.66
C TYR A 108 -0.23 3.29 -20.85
N LYS A 109 0.38 2.30 -21.48
CA LYS A 109 1.22 2.44 -22.68
C LYS A 109 0.57 1.72 -23.86
N PRO A 110 -0.10 2.44 -24.77
CA PRO A 110 -0.72 1.83 -25.93
C PRO A 110 0.33 1.24 -26.88
N GLY A 111 0.10 0.03 -27.37
CA GLY A 111 0.96 -0.64 -28.36
C GLY A 111 2.04 -1.56 -27.79
N GLU A 112 2.22 -1.61 -26.47
CA GLU A 112 2.93 -2.73 -25.83
C GLU A 112 2.01 -3.96 -25.80
N GLU A 113 2.59 -5.17 -25.73
CA GLU A 113 1.82 -6.40 -25.54
C GLU A 113 0.84 -6.24 -24.38
N ILE A 114 -0.36 -6.81 -24.49
CA ILE A 114 -1.44 -6.64 -23.50
C ILE A 114 -0.93 -6.93 -22.08
N GLU A 115 0.01 -7.84 -21.90
CA GLU A 115 0.61 -8.19 -20.60
C GLU A 115 1.52 -7.12 -19.98
N ASN A 116 1.98 -6.14 -20.76
CA ASN A 116 2.89 -5.06 -20.35
C ASN A 116 2.28 -3.67 -20.54
N GLY A 117 1.03 -3.57 -21.03
CA GLY A 117 0.37 -2.30 -21.32
C GLY A 117 0.17 -1.36 -20.13
N ILE A 118 0.44 -1.78 -18.89
CA ILE A 118 0.47 -0.92 -17.71
C ILE A 118 1.84 -0.98 -17.02
N THR A 119 2.36 0.21 -16.69
CA THR A 119 3.49 0.39 -15.78
C THR A 119 3.02 1.12 -14.52
N LEU A 120 3.46 0.67 -13.35
CA LEU A 120 3.23 1.37 -12.09
C LEU A 120 4.40 2.31 -11.80
N ARG A 121 4.12 3.60 -11.60
CA ARG A 121 5.12 4.59 -11.18
C ARG A 121 5.41 4.40 -9.70
N ILE A 122 6.56 3.81 -9.41
CA ILE A 122 7.02 3.57 -8.05
C ILE A 122 7.52 4.87 -7.43
N ASN A 123 6.76 5.41 -6.47
CA ASN A 123 7.20 6.52 -5.63
C ASN A 123 7.75 6.02 -4.29
N GLN A 124 7.23 4.89 -3.79
CA GLN A 124 7.69 4.20 -2.59
C GLN A 124 7.49 2.70 -2.77
N LEU A 125 8.32 1.90 -2.11
CA LEU A 125 8.30 0.44 -2.20
C LEU A 125 8.65 -0.09 -0.81
N ILE A 126 7.70 -0.79 -0.18
CA ILE A 126 7.83 -1.23 1.21
C ILE A 126 7.25 -2.64 1.32
N LEU A 127 7.88 -3.48 2.15
CA LEU A 127 7.38 -4.81 2.46
C LEU A 127 6.17 -4.69 3.38
N VAL A 128 5.02 -5.15 2.93
CA VAL A 128 3.81 -5.20 3.76
C VAL A 128 3.09 -6.51 3.55
N ALA A 129 2.31 -6.91 4.55
CA ALA A 129 1.43 -8.05 4.45
C ALA A 129 0.37 -7.78 3.37
N ASN A 130 0.30 -8.60 2.33
CA ASN A 130 -0.67 -8.48 1.25
C ASN A 130 -1.96 -9.23 1.59
N ALA A 131 -3.00 -8.48 1.92
CA ALA A 131 -4.31 -9.03 2.27
C ALA A 131 -5.11 -9.60 1.08
N PHE A 132 -4.60 -9.51 -0.16
CA PHE A 132 -5.37 -9.79 -1.37
C PHE A 132 -5.09 -11.14 -2.05
N ASP A 133 -4.21 -12.00 -1.50
CA ASP A 133 -3.85 -13.27 -2.15
C ASP A 133 -4.76 -14.47 -1.79
N THR A 134 -5.89 -14.26 -1.11
CA THR A 134 -6.83 -15.35 -0.72
C THR A 134 -8.10 -15.42 -1.58
N MET A 135 -7.96 -15.23 -2.90
CA MET A 135 -9.02 -15.63 -3.85
C MET A 135 -8.49 -16.72 -4.77
N GLU A 136 -8.54 -17.96 -4.29
CA GLU A 136 -8.66 -19.16 -5.14
C GLU A 136 -10.12 -19.39 -5.55
#